data_AF-A0A0F9AEF9-F1
#
_entry.id   AF-A0A0F9AEF9-F1
#
_cell.length_a   1.000
_cell.length_b   1.000
_cell.length_c   1.000
_cell.angle_alpha   90.00
_cell.angle_beta   90.00
_cell.angle_gamma   90.00
#
_symmetry.space_group_name_H-M   'P 1'
#
loop_
_entity.id
_entity.type
_entity.pdbx_description
1 polymer ?
#
loop_
_entity_poly.entity_id
_entity_poly.type
_entity_poly.pdbx_seq_one_letter_code
_entity_poly.pdbx_strand_id
1 'polypeptide(L)'
;MEPMETTVYNPQKGRLETIDVVVADDNTTWFDECEDSHNIFAITDWKGDLIIKESDYTYPLWVYDISRADIGHDHSRARDLLSQYDV
;
A
#
# COMPACT_ATOMS: atom_id res chain seq x y z
N MET A 1 11.07 -11.44 -10.91
CA MET A 1 10.07 -11.67 -9.86
C MET A 1 8.75 -11.98 -10.53
N GLU A 2 8.01 -12.94 -10.00
CA GLU A 2 6.70 -13.32 -10.53
C GLU A 2 5.60 -12.50 -9.84
N PRO A 3 4.53 -12.12 -10.56
CA PRO A 3 3.39 -11.47 -9.92
C PRO A 3 2.75 -12.43 -8.91
N MET A 4 2.29 -11.86 -7.79
CA MET A 4 1.55 -12.57 -6.76
C MET A 4 0.12 -12.02 -6.66
N GLU A 5 -0.85 -12.92 -6.51
CA GLU A 5 -2.23 -12.54 -6.26
C GLU A 5 -2.37 -11.93 -4.86
N THR A 6 -2.80 -10.67 -4.81
CA THR A 6 -3.01 -9.92 -3.56
C THR A 6 -4.43 -9.38 -3.54
N THR A 7 -5.16 -9.64 -2.44
CA THR A 7 -6.48 -9.05 -2.21
C THR A 7 -6.31 -7.68 -1.56
N VAL A 8 -6.78 -6.63 -2.23
CA VAL A 8 -6.69 -5.22 -1.79
C VAL A 8 -8.08 -4.62 -1.61
N TYR A 9 -8.21 -3.65 -0.72
CA TYR A 9 -9.41 -2.83 -0.63
C TYR A 9 -9.37 -1.71 -1.65
N ASN A 10 -10.40 -1.65 -2.50
CA ASN A 10 -10.61 -0.57 -3.46
C ASN A 10 -11.63 0.44 -2.90
N PRO A 11 -11.18 1.61 -2.42
CA PRO A 11 -12.08 2.62 -1.85
C PRO A 11 -13.01 3.25 -2.89
N GLN A 12 -12.60 3.33 -4.17
CA GLN A 12 -13.45 3.89 -5.23
C GLN A 12 -14.65 2.99 -5.56
N LYS A 13 -14.51 1.67 -5.38
CA LYS A 13 -15.59 0.70 -5.59
C LYS A 13 -16.25 0.23 -4.30
N GLY A 14 -15.70 0.59 -3.14
CA GLY A 14 -16.17 0.14 -1.82
C GLY A 14 -16.13 -1.37 -1.63
N ARG A 15 -15.16 -2.08 -2.24
CA ARG A 15 -15.05 -3.55 -2.17
C ARG A 15 -13.61 -4.04 -2.26
N LEU A 16 -13.40 -5.29 -1.84
CA LEU A 16 -12.14 -6.00 -2.06
C LEU A 16 -12.01 -6.45 -3.52
N GLU A 17 -10.80 -6.37 -4.06
CA GLU A 17 -10.44 -6.88 -5.39
C GLU A 17 -9.12 -7.66 -5.31
N THR A 18 -9.00 -8.73 -6.09
CA THR A 18 -7.75 -9.48 -6.24
C THR A 18 -6.99 -8.94 -7.44
N ILE A 19 -5.73 -8.56 -7.21
CA ILE A 19 -4.83 -8.00 -8.22
C ILE A 19 -3.50 -8.75 -8.25
N ASP A 20 -2.89 -8.81 -9.43
CA ASP A 20 -1.54 -9.33 -9.61
C ASP A 20 -0.50 -8.23 -9.35
N VAL A 21 0.20 -8.31 -8.22
CA VAL A 21 1.24 -7.34 -7.84
C VAL A 21 2.61 -7.99 -7.96
N VAL A 22 3.56 -7.31 -8.61
CA VAL A 22 4.98 -7.68 -8.52
C VAL A 22 5.56 -6.89 -7.37
N VAL A 23 6.03 -7.58 -6.34
CA VAL A 23 6.76 -6.96 -5.22
C VAL A 23 8.25 -7.14 -5.46
N ALA A 24 8.96 -6.02 -5.50
CA ALA A 24 10.36 -5.95 -5.86
C ALA A 24 11.06 -4.81 -5.10
N ASP A 25 12.37 -4.95 -4.88
CA ASP A 25 13.15 -3.92 -4.17
C ASP A 25 13.15 -2.57 -4.89
N ASP A 26 12.91 -2.55 -6.20
CA ASP A 26 12.89 -1.34 -7.00
C ASP A 26 11.54 -0.60 -6.96
N ASN A 27 10.43 -1.27 -6.68
CA ASN A 27 9.08 -0.68 -6.65
C ASN A 27 8.41 -0.68 -5.28
N THR A 28 9.01 -1.36 -4.29
CA THR A 28 8.50 -1.44 -2.92
C THR A 28 9.45 -0.72 -1.97
N THR A 29 8.88 0.02 -1.02
CA THR A 29 9.60 0.53 0.16
C THR A 29 9.04 -0.19 1.38
N TRP A 30 9.94 -0.87 2.11
CA TRP A 30 9.64 -1.63 3.33
C TRP A 30 9.97 -0.80 4.57
N PHE A 31 9.11 -0.84 5.57
CA PHE A 31 9.26 -0.13 6.85
C PHE A 31 9.40 -1.15 7.99
N ASP A 32 10.54 -1.85 8.01
CA ASP A 32 10.81 -2.98 8.92
C ASP A 32 10.85 -2.60 10.42
N GLU A 33 10.95 -1.31 10.77
CA GLU A 33 11.16 -0.82 12.15
C GLU A 33 9.87 -0.52 12.93
N CYS A 34 8.71 -1.01 12.50
CA CYS A 34 7.45 -0.65 13.15
C CYS A 34 7.08 -1.62 14.29
N GLU A 35 7.38 -1.23 15.54
CA GLU A 35 6.94 -1.95 16.75
C GLU A 35 5.42 -1.89 16.98
N ASP A 36 4.72 -0.96 16.34
CA ASP A 36 3.26 -0.79 16.45
C ASP A 36 2.51 -1.58 15.36
N SER A 37 1.54 -2.41 15.78
CA SER A 37 0.76 -3.27 14.90
C SER A 37 -0.11 -2.53 13.88
N HIS A 38 -0.39 -1.24 14.10
CA HIS A 38 -1.19 -0.38 13.21
C HIS A 38 -0.35 0.60 12.38
N ASN A 39 0.92 0.24 12.16
CA ASN A 39 1.80 1.04 11.33
C ASN A 39 1.86 0.53 9.89
N ILE A 40 2.37 1.37 8.98
CA ILE A 40 2.53 0.97 7.59
C ILE A 40 3.74 0.06 7.47
N PHE A 41 3.52 -1.14 6.95
CA PHE A 41 4.54 -2.14 6.72
C PHE A 41 5.29 -1.90 5.40
N ALA A 42 4.54 -1.59 4.34
CA ALA A 42 5.12 -1.39 3.02
C ALA A 42 4.25 -0.50 2.14
N ILE A 43 4.90 0.21 1.22
CA ILE A 43 4.27 0.88 0.09
C ILE A 43 4.83 0.31 -1.21
N THR A 44 3.97 -0.04 -2.16
CA THR A 44 4.36 -0.66 -3.44
C THR A 44 3.70 0.05 -4.61
N ASP A 45 4.50 0.45 -5.59
CA ASP A 45 3.98 0.99 -6.85
C ASP A 45 3.38 -0.13 -7.69
N TRP A 46 2.15 0.09 -8.19
CA TRP A 46 1.45 -0.84 -9.04
C TRP A 46 0.69 -0.12 -10.15
N LYS A 47 1.11 -0.30 -11.41
CA LYS A 47 0.44 0.26 -12.61
C LYS A 47 0.18 1.78 -12.60
N GLY A 48 1.01 2.55 -11.87
CA GLY A 48 0.86 4.00 -11.71
C GLY A 48 0.05 4.41 -10.47
N ASP A 49 -0.43 3.43 -9.70
CA ASP A 49 -1.11 3.57 -8.43
C ASP A 49 -0.21 3.10 -7.27
N LEU A 50 -0.69 3.30 -6.05
CA LEU A 50 0.01 2.94 -4.82
C LEU A 50 -0.79 1.92 -4.03
N ILE A 51 -0.11 0.85 -3.63
CA ILE A 51 -0.61 -0.12 -2.66
C ILE A 51 0.03 0.16 -1.31
N ILE A 52 -0.79 0.43 -0.30
CA ILE A 52 -0.35 0.66 1.08
C ILE A 52 -0.72 -0.58 1.92
N LYS A 53 0.28 -1.25 2.49
CA LYS A 53 0.09 -2.40 3.38
C LYS A 53 0.37 -1.97 4.82
N GLU A 54 -0.61 -2.09 5.70
CA GLU A 54 -0.40 -2.03 7.15
C GLU A 54 0.20 -3.33 7.71
N SER A 55 0.90 -3.21 8.83
CA SER A 55 1.52 -4.30 9.60
C SER A 55 0.51 -5.24 10.26
N ASP A 56 -0.75 -4.83 10.36
CA ASP A 56 -1.83 -5.69 10.82
C ASP A 56 -2.35 -6.62 9.70
N TYR A 57 -3.26 -7.50 10.08
CA TYR A 57 -3.88 -8.48 9.20
C TYR A 57 -4.98 -7.87 8.30
N THR A 58 -5.01 -6.54 8.14
CA THR A 58 -5.94 -5.87 7.23
C THR A 58 -5.52 -6.05 5.77
N TYR A 59 -6.50 -5.86 4.87
CA TYR A 59 -6.26 -5.86 3.45
C TYR A 59 -5.51 -4.59 3.05
N PRO A 60 -4.44 -4.67 2.22
CA PRO A 60 -3.79 -3.49 1.69
C PRO A 60 -4.77 -2.54 1.00
N LEU A 61 -4.56 -1.24 1.14
CA LEU A 61 -5.34 -0.20 0.49
C LEU A 61 -4.78 0.10 -0.90
N TRP A 62 -5.66 0.19 -1.90
CA TRP A 62 -5.33 0.67 -3.25
C TRP A 62 -5.68 2.16 -3.40
N VAL A 63 -4.65 2.99 -3.56
CA VAL A 63 -4.76 4.44 -3.79
C VAL A 63 -4.41 4.76 -5.24
N TYR A 64 -5.28 5.49 -5.92
CA TYR A 64 -5.22 5.74 -7.36
C TYR A 64 -4.36 6.98 -7.69
N ASP A 65 -3.75 6.98 -8.87
CA ASP A 65 -3.06 8.13 -9.49
C ASP A 65 -1.95 8.73 -8.60
N ILE A 66 -1.31 7.90 -7.79
CA ILE A 66 -0.21 8.29 -6.91
C ILE A 66 0.81 7.15 -6.83
N SER A 67 2.08 7.51 -6.75
CA SER A 67 3.19 6.58 -6.54
C SER A 67 3.89 6.85 -5.21
N ARG A 68 4.75 5.92 -4.78
CA ARG A 68 5.65 6.14 -3.63
C ARG A 68 6.54 7.35 -3.84
N ALA A 69 6.93 7.67 -5.08
CA ALA A 69 7.78 8.83 -5.38
C ALA A 69 7.05 10.16 -5.14
N ASP A 70 5.74 10.22 -5.42
CA ASP A 70 4.92 11.41 -5.20
C ASP A 70 4.80 11.76 -3.71
N ILE A 71 4.80 10.74 -2.86
CA ILE A 71 4.87 10.91 -1.40
C ILE A 71 6.30 10.94 -0.86
N GLY A 72 7.34 10.88 -1.71
CA GLY A 72 8.73 10.93 -1.30
C GLY A 72 9.21 9.69 -0.54
N HIS A 73 8.59 8.53 -0.78
CA HIS A 73 8.84 7.25 -0.10
C HIS A 73 8.65 7.34 1.43
N ASP A 74 7.86 8.32 1.89
CA ASP A 74 7.78 8.69 3.30
C ASP A 74 6.67 7.94 4.02
N HIS A 75 7.03 7.36 5.16
CA HIS A 75 6.13 6.58 6.00
C HIS A 75 4.97 7.45 6.55
N SER A 76 5.27 8.64 7.06
CA SER A 76 4.25 9.52 7.65
C SER A 76 3.24 10.00 6.61
N ARG A 77 3.68 10.35 5.41
CA ARG A 77 2.78 10.72 4.30
C ARG A 77 1.92 9.57 3.82
N ALA A 78 2.45 8.34 3.82
CA ALA A 78 1.64 7.17 3.54
C ALA A 78 0.55 6.97 4.61
N ARG A 79 0.84 7.28 5.89
CA ARG A 79 -0.14 7.21 6.98
C ARG A 79 -1.21 8.28 6.87
N ASP A 80 -0.82 9.49 6.51
CA ASP A 80 -1.75 10.58 6.23
C ASP A 80 -2.72 10.24 5.08
N LEU A 81 -2.22 9.58 4.02
CA LEU A 81 -3.08 9.08 2.94
C LEU A 81 -4.07 8.04 3.45
N LEU A 82 -3.59 7.02 4.16
CA LEU A 82 -4.43 5.97 4.71
C LEU A 82 -5.56 6.53 5.59
N SER A 83 -5.27 7.52 6.44
CA SER A 83 -6.25 8.15 7.33
C SER A 83 -7.38 8.90 6.61
N GLN A 84 -7.20 9.26 5.33
CA GLN A 84 -8.27 9.85 4.51
C GLN A 84 -9.30 8.82 4.03
N TYR A 85 -8.96 7.52 4.12
CA TYR A 85 -9.81 6.40 3.75
C TYR A 85 -10.33 5.60 4.95
N ASP A 86 -9.79 5.85 6.16
CA ASP A 86 -10.39 5.40 7.41
C ASP A 86 -11.71 6.18 7.64
N VAL A 87 -12.83 5.45 7.65
CA VAL A 87 -14.18 5.98 7.87
C VAL A 87 -14.59 5.80 9.32
#